data_AF-A0A031HML7-F1
#
_entry.id   AF-A0A031HML7-F1
#
_cell.length_a   1.000
_cell.length_b   1.000
_cell.length_c   1.000
_cell.angle_alpha   90.00
_cell.angle_beta   90.00
_cell.angle_gamma   90.00
#
_symmetry.space_group_name_H-M   'P 1'
#
loop_
_entity.id
_entity.type
_entity.pdbx_description
1 polymer ?
#
loop_
_entity_poly.entity_id
_entity_poly.type
_entity_poly.pdbx_seq_one_letter_code
_entity_poly.pdbx_strand_id
1 'polypeptide(L)'
;MRRALRNSPRQDGPATLRRGFVTPEGVDLQLELGGAGTRASAFLIDVVLMLCVLVAASLGLFAFAVAARAELAGILWLIGAFCLRNGWFVLFETSGRGATPGKRLMGLRVIARDGARLTGGAVLARNAMREIEVFLPLSFLGAQAAMGTADAFLTIFALLWTGIFLFFPLFNRDRLRIGDLVAGTWVVQTGAHALAADLAMVDDRPRRAFPEAALRLYGEFELQALEDVIRGRDGLARTAVAATIRRKAGLPDDGDDDGFLTDYYAALCARLESGMLVGRRQTDKYGAAR
;
A
#
# COMPACT_ATOMS: atom_id res chain seq x y z
N MET A 1 -23.53 14.78 41.18
CA MET A 1 -22.20 15.41 41.07
C MET A 1 -21.42 14.71 39.95
N ARG A 2 -21.54 15.20 38.71
CA ARG A 2 -21.00 14.56 37.49
C ARG A 2 -19.50 14.89 37.38
N ARG A 3 -18.63 13.89 37.48
CA ARG A 3 -17.18 14.05 37.39
C ARG A 3 -16.80 14.14 35.91
N ALA A 4 -16.37 15.33 35.49
CA ALA A 4 -15.94 15.63 34.13
C ALA A 4 -14.76 14.73 33.74
N LEU A 5 -14.90 14.01 32.63
CA LEU A 5 -13.82 13.32 31.95
C LEU A 5 -12.84 14.38 31.43
N ARG A 6 -11.67 14.42 32.04
CA ARG A 6 -10.56 15.31 31.68
C ARG A 6 -10.01 14.81 30.34
N ASN A 7 -10.31 15.53 29.26
CA ASN A 7 -9.65 15.37 27.96
C ASN A 7 -8.15 15.54 28.18
N SER A 8 -7.38 14.46 27.94
CA SER A 8 -5.93 14.56 27.86
C SER A 8 -5.56 15.30 26.57
N PRO A 9 -4.68 16.29 26.60
CA PRO A 9 -4.27 17.02 25.40
C PRO A 9 -3.56 16.05 24.44
N ARG A 10 -4.06 15.95 23.21
CA ARG A 10 -3.38 15.27 22.10
C ARG A 10 -2.02 15.93 21.93
N GLN A 11 -0.95 15.20 22.24
CA GLN A 11 0.41 15.65 21.97
C GLN A 11 0.64 15.60 20.46
N ASP A 12 0.51 16.76 19.80
CA ASP A 12 0.89 16.97 18.41
C ASP A 12 2.41 16.88 18.27
N GLY A 13 2.92 15.67 18.08
CA GLY A 13 4.28 15.44 17.62
C GLY A 13 4.49 15.93 16.17
N PRO A 14 5.75 16.07 15.71
CA PRO A 14 6.10 16.67 14.42
C PRO A 14 5.32 16.00 13.29
N ALA A 15 4.46 16.77 12.62
CA ALA A 15 3.56 16.42 11.50
C ALA A 15 3.63 14.94 11.05
N THR A 16 3.18 14.03 11.91
CA THR A 16 3.35 12.61 11.64
C THR A 16 2.46 12.25 10.46
N LEU A 17 2.93 11.37 9.57
CA LEU A 17 2.13 10.80 8.47
C LEU A 17 0.94 9.96 9.00
N ARG A 18 0.78 9.86 10.31
CA ARG A 18 -0.33 9.20 10.99
C ARG A 18 -1.62 10.04 10.92
N ARG A 19 -2.72 9.40 10.55
CA ARG A 19 -4.07 9.98 10.54
C ARG A 19 -5.03 9.04 11.25
N GLY A 20 -5.83 9.60 12.16
CA GLY A 20 -6.96 8.90 12.75
C GLY A 20 -7.98 8.57 11.66
N PHE A 21 -8.47 7.35 11.68
CA PHE A 21 -9.36 6.77 10.68
C PHE A 21 -10.38 5.92 11.42
N VAL A 22 -11.63 6.37 11.42
CA VAL A 22 -12.71 5.60 12.04
C VAL A 22 -13.23 4.60 11.02
N THR A 23 -13.11 3.31 11.31
CA THR A 23 -13.67 2.28 10.44
C THR A 23 -15.21 2.29 10.51
N PRO A 24 -15.91 1.69 9.55
CA PRO A 24 -17.38 1.54 9.61
C PRO A 24 -17.87 0.84 10.88
N GLU A 25 -17.02 0.05 11.52
CA GLU A 25 -17.27 -0.65 12.78
C GLU A 25 -17.05 0.24 14.02
N GLY A 26 -16.68 1.51 13.83
CA GLY A 26 -16.53 2.51 14.91
C GLY A 26 -15.17 2.48 15.63
N VAL A 27 -14.19 1.75 15.09
CA VAL A 27 -12.84 1.66 15.68
C VAL A 27 -11.96 2.77 15.13
N ASP A 28 -11.31 3.54 16.00
CA ASP A 28 -10.33 4.57 15.61
C ASP A 28 -8.96 3.94 15.36
N LEU A 29 -8.60 3.81 14.08
CA LEU A 29 -7.31 3.31 13.62
C LEU A 29 -6.36 4.46 13.31
N GLN A 30 -5.09 4.32 13.68
CA GLN A 30 -4.04 5.26 13.29
C GLN A 30 -3.37 4.75 12.01
N LEU A 31 -3.69 5.36 10.87
CA LEU A 31 -3.14 4.95 9.58
C LEU A 31 -1.92 5.79 9.23
N GLU A 32 -0.83 5.12 8.86
CA GLU A 32 0.37 5.78 8.33
C GLU A 32 0.21 6.03 6.83
N LEU A 33 0.25 7.30 6.42
CA LEU A 33 0.22 7.70 5.01
C LEU A 33 1.55 7.34 4.34
N GLY A 34 1.48 6.83 3.12
CA GLY A 34 2.68 6.52 2.33
C GLY A 34 3.49 7.78 2.02
N GLY A 35 4.79 7.74 2.28
CA GLY A 35 5.72 8.81 1.91
C GLY A 35 5.71 9.14 0.41
N ALA A 36 6.03 10.39 0.05
CA ALA A 36 6.05 10.79 -1.36
C ALA A 36 7.08 10.01 -2.19
N GLY A 37 8.24 9.68 -1.59
CA GLY A 37 9.26 8.85 -2.22
C GLY A 37 8.79 7.43 -2.51
N THR A 38 8.19 6.74 -1.51
CA THR A 38 7.68 5.37 -1.69
C THR A 38 6.54 5.33 -2.72
N ARG A 39 5.69 6.36 -2.76
CA ARG A 39 4.66 6.53 -3.80
C ARG A 39 5.28 6.70 -5.20
N ALA A 40 6.34 7.51 -5.32
CA ALA A 40 7.05 7.71 -6.58
C ALA A 40 7.73 6.42 -7.05
N SER A 41 8.42 5.68 -6.16
CA SER A 41 9.03 4.39 -6.46
C SER A 41 7.98 3.35 -6.89
N ALA A 42 6.85 3.27 -6.19
CA ALA A 42 5.74 2.40 -6.59
C ALA A 42 5.24 2.72 -8.00
N PHE A 43 5.06 4.00 -8.31
CA PHE A 43 4.66 4.44 -9.64
C PHE A 43 5.69 4.10 -10.72
N LEU A 44 6.98 4.31 -10.44
CA LEU A 44 8.07 3.95 -11.37
C LEU A 44 8.08 2.45 -11.67
N ILE A 45 7.88 1.59 -10.66
CA ILE A 45 7.77 0.14 -10.86
C ILE A 45 6.58 -0.18 -11.78
N ASP A 46 5.42 0.42 -11.53
CA ASP A 46 4.25 0.22 -12.39
C ASP A 46 4.52 0.67 -13.83
N VAL A 47 5.22 1.79 -14.03
CA VAL A 47 5.62 2.27 -15.37
C VAL A 47 6.54 1.29 -16.07
N VAL A 48 7.56 0.76 -15.38
CA VAL A 48 8.47 -0.24 -15.94
C VAL A 48 7.71 -1.52 -16.32
N LEU A 49 6.82 -2.00 -15.46
CA LEU A 49 6.00 -3.18 -15.74
C LEU A 49 5.09 -2.97 -16.95
N MET A 50 4.42 -1.81 -17.04
CA MET A 50 3.61 -1.46 -18.20
C MET A 50 4.46 -1.38 -19.47
N LEU A 51 5.68 -0.82 -19.40
CA LEU A 51 6.59 -0.76 -20.55
C LEU A 51 7.00 -2.17 -21.00
N CYS A 52 7.34 -3.07 -20.07
CA CYS A 52 7.65 -4.46 -20.40
C CYS A 52 6.48 -5.16 -21.10
N VAL A 53 5.25 -4.97 -20.61
CA VAL A 53 4.04 -5.52 -21.24
C VAL A 53 3.83 -4.93 -22.63
N LEU A 54 4.02 -3.62 -22.79
CA LEU A 54 3.88 -2.95 -24.08
C LEU A 54 4.93 -3.40 -25.09
N VAL A 55 6.19 -3.56 -24.68
CA VAL A 55 7.27 -4.08 -25.54
C VAL A 55 6.97 -5.53 -25.94
N ALA A 56 6.58 -6.39 -24.99
CA ALA A 56 6.21 -7.77 -25.29
C ALA A 56 5.02 -7.86 -26.26
N ALA A 57 3.99 -7.03 -26.05
CA ALA A 57 2.85 -6.95 -26.97
C ALA A 57 3.28 -6.45 -28.36
N SER A 58 4.20 -5.49 -28.43
CA SER A 58 4.73 -4.96 -29.69
C SER A 58 5.51 -6.02 -30.47
N LEU A 59 6.37 -6.80 -29.79
CA LEU A 59 7.11 -7.90 -30.41
C LEU A 59 6.19 -9.02 -30.89
N GLY A 60 5.19 -9.39 -30.07
CA GLY A 60 4.20 -10.40 -30.45
C GLY A 60 3.34 -9.97 -31.64
N LEU A 61 2.90 -8.71 -31.65
CA LEU A 61 2.13 -8.15 -32.77
C LEU A 61 2.98 -7.94 -34.02
N PHE A 62 4.27 -7.64 -33.89
CA PHE A 62 5.18 -7.58 -35.04
C PHE A 62 5.29 -8.94 -35.72
N ALA A 63 5.49 -10.02 -34.96
CA ALA A 63 5.51 -11.39 -35.49
C ALA A 63 4.17 -11.76 -36.16
N PHE A 64 3.04 -11.34 -35.58
CA PHE A 64 1.72 -11.51 -36.19
C PHE A 64 1.53 -10.65 -37.45
N ALA A 65 2.01 -9.42 -37.48
CA ALA A 65 1.90 -8.50 -38.61
C ALA A 65 2.66 -8.99 -39.85
N VAL A 66 3.79 -9.69 -39.65
CA VAL A 66 4.53 -10.36 -40.73
C VAL A 66 3.73 -11.53 -41.32
N ALA A 67 2.91 -12.20 -40.52
CA ALA A 67 2.09 -13.34 -40.94
C ALA A 67 0.66 -12.98 -41.41
N ALA A 68 0.15 -11.80 -41.06
CA ALA A 68 -1.22 -11.34 -41.29
C ALA A 68 -1.24 -9.93 -41.94
N ARG A 69 -2.35 -9.18 -41.80
CA ARG A 69 -2.49 -7.79 -42.31
C ARG A 69 -1.94 -6.79 -41.29
N ALA A 70 -0.92 -6.02 -41.67
CA ALA A 70 -0.27 -5.02 -40.81
C ALA A 70 -1.24 -3.98 -40.21
N GLU A 71 -2.29 -3.59 -40.94
CA GLU A 71 -3.31 -2.66 -40.47
C GLU A 71 -4.05 -3.17 -39.23
N LEU A 72 -4.40 -4.45 -39.19
CA LEU A 72 -5.09 -5.06 -38.05
C LEU A 72 -4.18 -5.07 -36.82
N ALA A 73 -2.89 -5.37 -36.99
CA ALA A 73 -1.91 -5.33 -35.91
C ALA A 73 -1.76 -3.93 -35.31
N GLY A 74 -1.76 -2.89 -36.16
CA GLY A 74 -1.74 -1.49 -35.71
C GLY A 74 -2.97 -1.11 -34.88
N ILE A 75 -4.17 -1.51 -35.33
CA ILE A 75 -5.43 -1.26 -34.59
C ILE A 75 -5.41 -1.98 -33.24
N LEU A 76 -5.03 -3.27 -33.21
CA LEU A 76 -4.93 -4.05 -31.98
C LEU A 76 -3.89 -3.47 -31.02
N TRP A 77 -2.75 -3.02 -31.54
CA TRP A 77 -1.73 -2.35 -30.75
C TRP A 77 -2.26 -1.07 -30.11
N LEU A 78 -2.96 -0.23 -30.88
CA LEU A 78 -3.48 1.05 -30.39
C LEU A 78 -4.55 0.87 -29.32
N ILE A 79 -5.49 -0.05 -29.52
CA ILE A 79 -6.50 -0.42 -28.52
C ILE A 79 -5.84 -1.04 -27.29
N GLY A 80 -4.90 -1.98 -27.49
CA GLY A 80 -4.17 -2.64 -26.41
C GLY A 80 -3.37 -1.66 -25.56
N ALA A 81 -2.62 -0.75 -26.19
CA ALA A 81 -1.86 0.29 -25.52
C ALA A 81 -2.79 1.24 -24.74
N PHE A 82 -3.92 1.65 -25.33
CA PHE A 82 -4.92 2.46 -24.65
C PHE A 82 -5.50 1.76 -23.41
N CYS A 83 -5.91 0.50 -23.55
CA CYS A 83 -6.48 -0.31 -22.47
C CYS A 83 -5.46 -0.60 -21.37
N LEU A 84 -4.21 -0.92 -21.73
CA LEU A 84 -3.14 -1.14 -20.76
C LEU A 84 -2.91 0.13 -19.94
N ARG A 85 -2.76 1.26 -20.62
CA ARG A 85 -2.42 2.54 -20.01
C ARG A 85 -3.52 3.08 -19.08
N ASN A 86 -4.78 3.03 -19.52
CA ASN A 86 -5.91 3.51 -18.71
C ASN A 86 -6.40 2.45 -17.72
N GLY A 87 -6.36 1.18 -18.11
CA GLY A 87 -6.90 0.06 -17.34
C GLY A 87 -5.96 -0.44 -16.27
N TRP A 88 -4.63 -0.37 -16.41
CA TRP A 88 -3.67 -0.97 -15.46
C TRP A 88 -3.99 -0.58 -14.01
N PHE A 89 -4.00 0.72 -13.73
CA PHE A 89 -4.24 1.19 -12.37
C PHE A 89 -5.68 0.96 -11.92
N VAL A 90 -6.66 1.16 -12.80
CA VAL A 90 -8.08 0.98 -12.46
C VAL A 90 -8.37 -0.47 -12.09
N LEU A 91 -7.88 -1.43 -12.88
CA LEU A 91 -8.09 -2.86 -12.68
C LEU A 91 -7.47 -3.34 -11.36
N PHE A 92 -6.21 -2.98 -11.11
CA PHE A 92 -5.53 -3.44 -9.89
C PHE A 92 -6.01 -2.72 -8.63
N GLU A 93 -6.35 -1.43 -8.70
CA GLU A 93 -6.82 -0.68 -7.54
C GLU A 93 -8.31 -0.94 -7.23
N THR A 94 -9.10 -1.38 -8.19
CA THR A 94 -10.48 -1.87 -7.94
C THR A 94 -10.48 -3.30 -7.40
N SER A 95 -9.38 -4.05 -7.58
CA SER A 95 -9.25 -5.40 -7.01
C SER A 95 -9.32 -5.35 -5.48
N GLY A 96 -9.68 -6.48 -4.84
CA GLY A 96 -9.85 -6.57 -3.38
C GLY A 96 -8.62 -6.15 -2.54
N ARG A 97 -7.44 -6.03 -3.17
CA ARG A 97 -6.21 -5.54 -2.53
C ARG A 97 -6.07 -4.02 -2.55
N GLY A 98 -6.80 -3.30 -3.39
CA GLY A 98 -6.76 -1.83 -3.44
C GLY A 98 -5.38 -1.25 -3.82
N ALA A 99 -4.56 -2.01 -4.56
CA ALA A 99 -3.17 -1.66 -4.81
C ALA A 99 -2.67 -2.24 -6.15
N THR A 100 -1.92 -1.43 -6.89
CA THR A 100 -1.17 -1.86 -8.09
C THR A 100 0.02 -2.76 -7.73
N PRO A 101 0.58 -3.53 -8.67
CA PRO A 101 1.78 -4.35 -8.42
C PRO A 101 2.94 -3.56 -7.80
N GLY A 102 3.25 -2.37 -8.32
CA GLY A 102 4.29 -1.50 -7.76
C GLY A 102 3.96 -1.03 -6.35
N LYS A 103 2.70 -0.64 -6.10
CA LYS A 103 2.24 -0.28 -4.74
C LYS A 103 2.31 -1.45 -3.77
N ARG A 104 1.94 -2.66 -4.21
CA ARG A 104 2.04 -3.88 -3.40
C ARG A 104 3.48 -4.16 -3.01
N LEU A 105 4.42 -4.00 -3.94
CA LEU A 105 5.85 -4.20 -3.68
C LEU A 105 6.40 -3.19 -2.67
N MET A 106 5.87 -1.95 -2.69
CA MET A 106 6.23 -0.88 -1.76
C MET A 106 5.42 -0.90 -0.45
N GLY A 107 4.59 -1.92 -0.21
CA GLY A 107 3.74 -2.00 0.98
C GLY A 107 2.73 -0.85 1.07
N LEU A 108 2.14 -0.44 -0.06
CA LEU A 108 1.17 0.64 -0.14
C LEU A 108 -0.21 0.10 -0.56
N ARG A 109 -1.25 0.71 0.01
CA ARG A 109 -2.65 0.41 -0.33
C ARG A 109 -3.47 1.69 -0.43
N VAL A 110 -4.42 1.69 -1.35
CA VAL A 110 -5.41 2.77 -1.47
C VAL A 110 -6.67 2.42 -0.69
N ILE A 111 -7.16 3.38 0.07
CA ILE A 111 -8.38 3.29 0.88
C ILE A 111 -9.26 4.52 0.65
N ALA A 112 -10.56 4.38 0.90
CA ALA A 112 -11.46 5.54 0.94
C ALA A 112 -11.21 6.32 2.23
N ARG A 113 -11.29 7.65 2.17
CA ARG A 113 -11.00 8.54 3.31
C ARG A 113 -12.08 8.50 4.40
N ASP A 114 -13.31 8.16 4.00
CA ASP A 114 -14.51 8.16 4.83
C ASP A 114 -14.74 6.83 5.58
N GLY A 115 -13.82 5.88 5.50
CA GLY A 115 -14.01 4.55 6.10
C GLY A 115 -14.76 3.57 5.19
N ALA A 116 -15.42 4.06 4.16
CA ALA A 116 -16.26 3.24 3.31
C ALA A 116 -15.44 2.31 2.39
N ARG A 117 -16.14 1.40 1.71
CA ARG A 117 -15.51 0.57 0.68
C ARG A 117 -15.02 1.46 -0.45
N LEU A 118 -13.80 1.19 -0.91
CA LEU A 118 -13.23 1.88 -2.06
C LEU A 118 -14.10 1.60 -3.31
N THR A 119 -14.77 2.63 -3.81
CA THR A 119 -15.66 2.49 -4.97
C THR A 119 -14.85 2.50 -6.27
N GLY A 120 -15.33 1.74 -7.27
CA GLY A 120 -14.75 1.77 -8.61
C GLY A 120 -14.78 3.18 -9.24
N GLY A 121 -15.82 3.96 -8.94
CA GLY A 121 -15.92 5.37 -9.36
C GLY A 121 -14.82 6.25 -8.78
N ALA A 122 -14.50 6.11 -7.49
CA ALA A 122 -13.39 6.83 -6.88
C ALA A 122 -12.03 6.41 -7.48
N VAL A 123 -11.85 5.11 -7.75
CA VAL A 123 -10.65 4.61 -8.44
C VAL A 123 -10.53 5.20 -9.84
N LEU A 124 -11.63 5.21 -10.59
CA LEU A 124 -11.67 5.75 -11.94
C LEU A 124 -11.38 7.26 -11.94
N ALA A 125 -12.05 8.03 -11.08
CA ALA A 125 -11.86 9.48 -10.98
C ALA A 125 -10.40 9.85 -10.67
N ARG A 126 -9.76 9.17 -9.71
CA ARG A 126 -8.35 9.42 -9.39
C ARG A 126 -7.42 9.08 -10.56
N ASN A 127 -7.71 8.01 -11.29
CA ASN A 127 -6.86 7.57 -12.40
C ASN A 127 -7.08 8.43 -13.65
N ALA A 128 -8.32 8.85 -13.92
CA ALA A 128 -8.65 9.82 -14.96
C ALA A 128 -7.97 11.17 -14.70
N MET A 129 -7.93 11.64 -13.45
CA MET A 129 -7.16 12.86 -13.16
C MET A 129 -5.66 12.68 -13.43
N ARG A 130 -5.08 11.48 -13.26
CA ARG A 130 -3.65 11.27 -13.57
C ARG A 130 -3.35 11.56 -15.05
N GLU A 131 -4.29 11.17 -15.90
CA GLU A 131 -4.20 11.36 -17.34
C GLU A 131 -4.05 12.85 -17.69
N ILE A 132 -4.84 13.69 -17.03
CA ILE A 132 -4.84 15.14 -17.25
C ILE A 132 -3.62 15.80 -16.57
N GLU A 133 -3.27 15.34 -15.37
CA GLU A 133 -2.19 15.90 -14.54
C GLU A 133 -0.80 15.69 -15.17
N VAL A 134 -0.54 14.49 -15.69
CA VAL A 134 0.82 14.06 -16.07
C VAL A 134 0.90 13.61 -17.53
N PHE A 135 -0.07 12.83 -18.00
CA PHE A 135 0.06 12.21 -19.32
C PHE A 135 -0.19 13.19 -20.46
N LEU A 136 -1.21 14.04 -20.37
CA LEU A 136 -1.55 15.04 -21.37
C LEU A 136 -0.38 16.00 -21.67
N PRO A 137 0.24 16.69 -20.68
CA PRO A 137 1.36 17.58 -20.95
C PRO A 137 2.60 16.83 -21.48
N LEU A 138 2.89 15.63 -20.97
CA LEU A 138 4.03 14.83 -21.45
C LEU A 138 3.83 14.31 -22.87
N SER A 139 2.62 13.88 -23.22
CA SER A 139 2.31 13.39 -24.57
C SER A 139 2.34 14.52 -25.59
N PHE A 140 1.85 15.70 -25.20
CA PHE A 140 1.94 16.89 -26.02
C PHE A 140 3.40 17.29 -26.27
N LEU A 141 4.23 17.31 -25.23
CA LEU A 141 5.66 17.60 -25.33
C LEU A 141 6.38 16.55 -26.20
N GLY A 142 6.09 15.26 -26.01
CA GLY A 142 6.65 14.18 -26.81
C GLY A 142 6.27 14.25 -28.29
N ALA A 143 5.00 14.57 -28.58
CA ALA A 143 4.53 14.74 -29.95
C ALA A 143 5.21 15.93 -30.65
N GLN A 144 5.30 17.07 -29.97
CA GLN A 144 5.98 18.26 -30.50
C GLN A 144 7.47 18.02 -30.72
N ALA A 145 8.13 17.31 -29.80
CA ALA A 145 9.53 16.92 -29.95
C ALA A 145 9.73 15.97 -31.15
N ALA A 146 8.84 14.99 -31.35
CA ALA A 146 8.91 14.06 -32.47
C ALA A 146 8.67 14.73 -33.83
N MET A 147 7.81 15.74 -33.87
CA MET A 147 7.51 16.51 -35.08
C MET A 147 8.51 17.65 -35.35
N GLY A 148 9.44 17.91 -34.44
CA GLY A 148 10.39 19.03 -34.55
C GLY A 148 9.73 20.42 -34.45
N THR A 149 8.47 20.48 -34.04
CA THR A 149 7.63 21.69 -33.95
C THR A 149 7.60 22.26 -32.52
N ALA A 150 8.61 21.92 -31.71
CA ALA A 150 8.68 22.30 -30.31
C ALA A 150 8.87 23.82 -30.18
N ASP A 151 7.78 24.53 -29.90
CA ASP A 151 7.81 25.93 -29.49
C ASP A 151 8.32 26.03 -28.03
N ALA A 152 9.22 26.98 -27.78
CA ALA A 152 9.83 27.19 -26.47
C ALA A 152 8.76 27.53 -25.42
N PHE A 153 7.77 28.36 -25.79
CA PHE A 153 6.69 28.74 -24.88
C PHE A 153 5.85 27.53 -24.46
N LEU A 154 5.41 26.73 -25.44
CA LEU A 154 4.62 25.52 -25.19
C LEU A 154 5.39 24.46 -24.38
N THR A 155 6.70 24.34 -24.63
CA THR A 155 7.55 23.40 -23.89
C THR A 155 7.68 23.82 -22.43
N ILE A 156 7.94 25.10 -22.16
CA ILE A 156 7.99 25.64 -20.80
C ILE A 156 6.64 25.46 -20.10
N PHE A 157 5.53 25.74 -20.80
CA PHE A 157 4.19 25.55 -20.27
C PHE A 157 3.93 24.09 -19.87
N ALA A 158 4.25 23.12 -20.74
CA ALA A 158 4.06 21.70 -20.46
C ALA A 158 4.96 21.21 -19.30
N LEU A 159 6.20 21.70 -19.21
CA LEU A 159 7.12 21.40 -18.11
C LEU A 159 6.63 22.00 -16.78
N LEU A 160 6.17 23.25 -16.79
CA LEU A 160 5.58 23.90 -15.61
C LEU A 160 4.33 23.16 -15.13
N TRP A 161 3.42 22.84 -16.05
CA TRP A 161 2.23 22.04 -15.76
C TRP A 161 2.62 20.72 -15.09
N THR A 162 3.47 19.93 -15.75
CA THR A 162 3.91 18.62 -15.24
C THR A 162 4.61 18.76 -13.89
N GLY A 163 5.48 19.77 -13.73
CA GLY A 163 6.19 20.05 -12.49
C GLY A 163 5.25 20.39 -11.33
N ILE A 164 4.25 21.25 -11.56
CA ILE A 164 3.24 21.60 -10.55
C ILE A 164 2.55 20.34 -10.03
N PHE A 165 2.04 19.49 -10.92
CA PHE A 165 1.33 18.27 -10.50
C PHE A 165 2.24 17.21 -9.90
N LEU A 166 3.46 17.06 -10.41
CA LEU A 166 4.46 16.12 -9.89
C LEU A 166 4.86 16.47 -8.46
N PHE A 167 5.09 17.76 -8.18
CA PHE A 167 5.54 18.23 -6.88
C PHE A 167 4.39 18.59 -5.93
N PHE A 168 3.15 18.68 -6.40
CA PHE A 168 1.98 18.99 -5.56
C PHE A 168 1.88 18.12 -4.28
N PRO A 169 2.09 16.78 -4.33
CA PRO A 169 2.11 15.97 -3.11
C PRO A 169 3.21 16.34 -2.10
N LEU A 170 4.30 17.01 -2.52
CA LEU A 170 5.37 17.45 -1.61
C LEU A 170 5.01 18.72 -0.83
N PHE A 171 3.99 19.46 -1.24
CA PHE A 171 3.57 20.68 -0.56
C PHE A 171 2.34 20.47 0.34
N ASN A 172 1.69 19.31 0.26
CA ASN A 172 0.51 18.99 1.06
C ASN A 172 0.88 18.19 2.33
N ARG A 173 0.27 18.54 3.47
CA ARG A 173 0.42 17.85 4.76
C ARG A 173 0.05 16.37 4.69
N ASP A 174 -0.89 16.02 3.83
CA ASP A 174 -1.38 14.65 3.64
C ASP A 174 -0.73 13.93 2.46
N ARG A 175 0.24 14.58 1.79
CA ARG A 175 0.95 14.04 0.62
C ARG A 175 0.02 13.53 -0.49
N LEU A 176 -1.16 14.14 -0.62
CA LEU A 176 -2.17 13.76 -1.61
C LEU A 176 -1.87 14.39 -2.96
N ARG A 177 -2.10 13.64 -4.03
CA ARG A 177 -2.23 14.21 -5.38
C ARG A 177 -3.65 14.73 -5.60
N ILE A 178 -3.84 15.55 -6.62
CA ILE A 178 -5.14 16.17 -6.92
C ILE A 178 -6.20 15.09 -7.21
N GLY A 179 -5.87 14.05 -7.97
CA GLY A 179 -6.76 12.90 -8.14
C GLY A 179 -7.20 12.22 -6.83
N ASP A 180 -6.34 12.16 -5.81
CA ASP A 180 -6.69 11.59 -4.51
C ASP A 180 -7.67 12.50 -3.73
N LEU A 181 -7.51 13.83 -3.88
CA LEU A 181 -8.41 14.83 -3.30
C LEU A 181 -9.80 14.74 -3.92
N VAL A 182 -9.86 14.70 -5.26
CA VAL A 182 -11.11 14.60 -6.02
C VAL A 182 -11.83 13.28 -5.73
N ALA A 183 -11.08 12.18 -5.64
CA ALA A 183 -11.64 10.86 -5.36
C ALA A 183 -11.95 10.61 -3.88
N GLY A 184 -11.49 11.47 -2.96
CA GLY A 184 -11.62 11.25 -1.52
C GLY A 184 -10.88 10.01 -1.03
N THR A 185 -9.66 9.78 -1.52
CA THR A 185 -8.88 8.56 -1.22
C THR A 185 -7.55 8.85 -0.56
N TRP A 186 -7.07 7.90 0.23
CA TRP A 186 -5.75 7.95 0.86
C TRP A 186 -4.90 6.76 0.42
N VAL A 187 -3.59 7.00 0.34
CA VAL A 187 -2.60 5.96 0.13
C VAL A 187 -1.88 5.74 1.46
N VAL A 188 -2.07 4.57 2.03
CA VAL A 188 -1.55 4.19 3.34
C VAL A 188 -0.49 3.11 3.21
N GLN A 189 0.45 3.12 4.13
CA GLN A 189 1.47 2.09 4.27
C GLN A 189 0.89 0.90 5.04
N THR A 190 1.03 -0.30 4.49
CA THR A 190 0.64 -1.54 5.14
C THR A 190 1.76 -1.98 6.09
N GLY A 191 1.48 -2.00 7.39
CA GLY A 191 2.47 -2.07 8.47
C GLY A 191 3.30 -3.35 8.61
N ALA A 192 2.96 -4.47 7.95
CA ALA A 192 3.54 -5.77 8.29
C ALA A 192 5.05 -5.94 7.97
N HIS A 193 5.56 -5.31 6.89
CA HIS A 193 6.94 -5.59 6.45
C HIS A 193 8.00 -4.68 7.08
N ALA A 194 7.63 -3.50 7.55
CA ALA A 194 8.58 -2.56 8.15
C ALA A 194 9.06 -3.05 9.52
N LEU A 195 8.17 -3.63 10.34
CA LEU A 195 8.50 -4.09 11.69
C LEU A 195 9.39 -5.33 11.68
N ALA A 196 9.08 -6.33 10.83
CA ALA A 196 9.86 -7.56 10.75
C ALA A 196 11.29 -7.31 10.25
N ALA A 197 11.50 -6.35 9.35
CA ALA A 197 12.82 -5.98 8.85
C ALA A 197 13.63 -5.19 9.88
N ASP A 198 13.01 -4.23 10.58
CA ASP A 198 13.67 -3.47 11.66
C ASP A 198 14.08 -4.38 12.83
N LEU A 199 13.21 -5.31 13.22
CA LEU A 199 13.52 -6.28 14.29
C LEU A 199 14.56 -7.31 13.87
N ALA A 200 14.57 -7.72 12.60
CA ALA A 200 15.58 -8.65 12.07
C ALA A 200 16.98 -8.04 11.97
N MET A 201 17.10 -6.70 11.90
CA MET A 201 18.40 -6.01 11.89
C MET A 201 19.00 -5.84 13.30
N VAL A 202 18.19 -5.97 14.36
CA VAL A 202 18.62 -5.71 15.74
C VAL A 202 19.09 -6.98 16.45
N ASP A 203 18.71 -8.18 16.00
CA ASP A 203 18.96 -9.42 16.75
C ASP A 203 19.65 -10.51 15.91
N ASP A 204 20.94 -10.76 16.22
CA ASP A 204 21.76 -11.88 15.69
C ASP A 204 21.54 -13.18 16.50
N ARG A 205 20.45 -13.24 17.27
CA ARG A 205 20.10 -14.39 18.12
C ARG A 205 19.36 -15.46 17.31
N PRO A 206 19.58 -16.75 17.60
CA PRO A 206 18.78 -17.82 17.02
C PRO A 206 17.32 -17.68 17.44
N ARG A 207 16.43 -17.47 16.47
CA ARG A 207 14.99 -17.26 16.70
C ARG A 207 14.35 -18.48 17.37
N ARG A 208 13.49 -18.23 18.35
CA ARG A 208 12.68 -19.29 18.99
C ARG A 208 11.74 -19.95 17.98
N ALA A 209 11.63 -21.28 18.06
CA ALA A 209 10.65 -22.04 17.29
C ALA A 209 9.34 -22.19 18.09
N PHE A 210 8.21 -21.85 17.47
CA PHE A 210 6.89 -21.95 18.10
C PHE A 210 6.06 -23.10 17.50
N PRO A 211 5.35 -23.89 18.33
CA PRO A 211 4.44 -24.91 17.86
C PRO A 211 3.33 -24.32 16.99
N GLU A 212 2.92 -25.03 15.95
CA GLU A 212 1.88 -24.54 15.03
C GLU A 212 0.52 -24.33 15.75
N ALA A 213 0.23 -25.13 16.78
CA ALA A 213 -0.94 -24.97 17.63
C ALA A 213 -0.95 -23.66 18.44
N ALA A 214 0.23 -23.19 18.86
CA ALA A 214 0.36 -21.91 19.55
C ALA A 214 0.06 -20.74 18.61
N LEU A 215 0.63 -20.78 17.40
CA LEU A 215 0.42 -19.75 16.37
C LEU A 215 -1.01 -19.73 15.81
N ARG A 216 -1.78 -20.83 15.95
CA ARG A 216 -3.21 -20.90 15.57
C ARG A 216 -4.15 -20.15 16.52
N LEU A 217 -3.70 -19.82 17.73
CA LEU A 217 -4.53 -19.15 18.74
C LEU A 217 -4.85 -17.68 18.41
N TYR A 218 -4.15 -17.09 17.43
CA TYR A 218 -4.16 -15.67 17.09
C TYR A 218 -4.19 -15.48 15.56
N GLY A 219 -4.95 -14.50 15.08
CA GLY A 219 -5.19 -14.22 13.66
C GLY A 219 -4.63 -12.87 13.20
N GLU A 220 -5.15 -12.36 12.06
CA GLU A 220 -4.72 -11.08 11.48
C GLU A 220 -4.97 -9.88 12.42
N PHE A 221 -6.06 -9.87 13.20
CA PHE A 221 -6.35 -8.78 14.15
C PHE A 221 -5.40 -8.75 15.33
N GLU A 222 -5.08 -9.91 15.89
CA GLU A 222 -4.20 -9.98 17.05
C GLU A 222 -2.74 -9.73 16.68
N LEU A 223 -2.36 -9.96 15.42
CA LEU A 223 -1.06 -9.54 14.90
C LEU A 223 -0.89 -8.02 14.99
N GLN A 224 -1.92 -7.24 14.65
CA GLN A 224 -1.89 -5.77 14.73
C GLN A 224 -1.83 -5.31 16.19
N ALA A 225 -2.63 -5.90 17.07
CA ALA A 225 -2.60 -5.58 18.50
C ALA A 225 -1.24 -5.90 19.14
N LEU A 226 -0.61 -7.01 18.72
CA LEU A 226 0.73 -7.38 19.15
C LEU A 226 1.79 -6.39 18.66
N GLU A 227 1.69 -5.94 17.40
CA GLU A 227 2.57 -4.90 16.84
C GLU A 227 2.47 -3.58 17.62
N ASP A 228 1.27 -3.15 17.98
CA ASP A 228 1.06 -1.93 18.77
C ASP A 228 1.74 -2.02 20.15
N VAL A 229 1.67 -3.19 20.79
CA VAL A 229 2.32 -3.45 22.08
C VAL A 229 3.85 -3.45 21.95
N ILE A 230 4.40 -4.08 20.90
CA ILE A 230 5.85 -4.11 20.64
C ILE A 230 6.36 -2.70 20.33
N ARG A 231 5.63 -1.90 19.54
CA ARG A 231 6.01 -0.51 19.21
C ARG A 231 5.82 0.46 20.38
N GLY A 232 4.93 0.15 21.31
CA GLY A 232 4.69 0.93 22.52
C GLY A 232 5.93 0.99 23.42
N ARG A 233 6.07 2.07 24.19
CA ARG A 233 7.12 2.22 25.23
C ARG A 233 6.70 1.65 26.59
N ASP A 234 5.55 0.99 26.66
CA ASP A 234 5.00 0.46 27.90
C ASP A 234 5.51 -0.95 28.17
N GLY A 235 6.57 -1.05 28.98
CA GLY A 235 7.15 -2.33 29.38
C GLY A 235 6.18 -3.23 30.17
N LEU A 236 5.23 -2.65 30.91
CA LEU A 236 4.24 -3.45 31.65
C LEU A 236 3.25 -4.13 30.71
N ALA A 237 2.84 -3.43 29.64
CA ALA A 237 1.99 -4.00 28.60
C ALA A 237 2.69 -5.17 27.89
N ARG A 238 3.99 -5.06 27.62
CA ARG A 238 4.78 -6.13 27.00
C ARG A 238 4.84 -7.37 27.87
N THR A 239 5.20 -7.22 29.15
CA THR A 239 5.23 -8.35 30.10
C THR A 239 3.85 -8.99 30.27
N ALA A 240 2.78 -8.19 30.39
CA ALA A 240 1.42 -8.71 30.54
C ALA A 240 0.95 -9.52 29.31
N VAL A 241 1.30 -9.05 28.12
CA VAL A 241 0.96 -9.71 26.85
C VAL A 241 1.80 -10.97 26.65
N ALA A 242 3.11 -10.93 26.92
CA ALA A 242 3.99 -12.09 26.87
C ALA A 242 3.50 -13.19 27.82
N ALA A 243 3.23 -12.86 29.07
CA ALA A 243 2.68 -13.80 30.06
C ALA A 243 1.32 -14.38 29.63
N THR A 244 0.47 -13.58 28.97
CA THR A 244 -0.83 -14.05 28.47
C THR A 244 -0.68 -15.03 27.31
N ILE A 245 0.21 -14.74 26.36
CA ILE A 245 0.49 -15.61 25.22
C ILE A 245 1.10 -16.92 25.73
N ARG A 246 2.12 -16.85 26.60
CA ARG A 246 2.77 -18.04 27.21
C ARG A 246 1.75 -18.92 27.92
N ARG A 247 0.89 -18.34 28.77
CA ARG A 247 -0.16 -19.07 29.48
C ARG A 247 -1.17 -19.74 28.55
N LYS A 248 -1.64 -19.03 27.52
CA LYS A 248 -2.66 -19.57 26.59
C LYS A 248 -2.09 -20.60 25.63
N ALA A 249 -0.83 -20.46 25.24
CA ALA A 249 -0.14 -21.38 24.33
C ALA A 249 0.55 -22.55 25.05
N GLY A 250 0.63 -22.52 26.39
CA GLY A 250 1.35 -23.51 27.19
C GLY A 250 2.86 -23.46 26.99
N LEU A 251 3.43 -22.27 26.78
CA LEU A 251 4.86 -22.07 26.55
C LEU A 251 5.60 -21.75 27.86
N PRO A 252 6.85 -22.23 28.03
CA PRO A 252 7.64 -21.98 29.24
C PRO A 252 8.02 -20.50 29.35
N ASP A 253 8.20 -20.05 30.60
CA ASP A 253 8.65 -18.70 30.90
C ASP A 253 10.19 -18.66 31.04
N ASP A 254 10.88 -18.12 30.03
CA ASP A 254 12.33 -17.88 29.99
C ASP A 254 12.78 -16.51 30.54
N GLY A 255 11.86 -15.65 31.01
CA GLY A 255 12.18 -14.32 31.55
C GLY A 255 12.60 -13.25 30.53
N ASP A 256 12.60 -13.57 29.23
CA ASP A 256 12.88 -12.62 28.14
C ASP A 256 11.60 -12.28 27.36
N ASP A 257 10.82 -11.34 27.90
CA ASP A 257 9.54 -10.93 27.33
C ASP A 257 9.69 -10.24 25.96
N ASP A 258 10.67 -9.35 25.84
CA ASP A 258 10.89 -8.56 24.61
C ASP A 258 11.36 -9.42 23.45
N GLY A 259 12.32 -10.31 23.68
CA GLY A 259 12.79 -11.27 22.66
C GLY A 259 11.70 -12.26 22.28
N PHE A 260 10.91 -12.73 23.25
CA PHE A 260 9.80 -13.65 22.99
C PHE A 260 8.72 -13.03 22.11
N LEU A 261 8.28 -11.80 22.40
CA LEU A 261 7.24 -11.14 21.60
C LEU A 261 7.71 -10.88 20.18
N THR A 262 8.98 -10.53 20.02
CA THR A 262 9.62 -10.28 18.71
C THR A 262 9.67 -11.57 17.88
N ASP A 263 10.17 -12.66 18.45
CA ASP A 263 10.22 -13.96 17.78
C ASP A 263 8.82 -14.49 17.45
N TYR A 264 7.87 -14.33 18.39
CA TYR A 264 6.50 -14.77 18.23
C TYR A 264 5.77 -14.01 17.13
N TYR A 265 5.97 -12.68 17.06
CA TYR A 265 5.45 -11.84 15.98
C TYR A 265 5.99 -12.29 14.61
N ALA A 266 7.31 -12.52 14.50
CA ALA A 266 7.92 -12.98 13.25
C ALA A 266 7.39 -14.35 12.79
N ALA A 267 7.24 -15.30 13.71
CA ALA A 267 6.70 -16.62 13.43
C ALA A 267 5.22 -16.57 13.01
N LEU A 268 4.43 -15.69 13.63
CA LEU A 268 3.01 -15.49 13.27
C LEU A 268 2.85 -14.87 11.88
N CYS A 269 3.69 -13.88 11.53
CA CYS A 269 3.75 -13.32 10.18
C CYS A 269 4.03 -14.38 9.11
N ALA A 270 5.09 -15.18 9.28
CA ALA A 270 5.48 -16.22 8.32
C ALA A 270 4.36 -17.26 8.09
N ARG A 271 3.63 -17.60 9.15
CA ARG A 271 2.46 -18.49 9.08
C ARG A 271 1.31 -17.87 8.28
N LEU A 272 0.95 -16.62 8.56
CA LEU A 272 -0.17 -15.95 7.88
C LEU A 272 0.14 -15.73 6.39
N GLU A 273 1.40 -15.45 6.05
CA GLU A 273 1.86 -15.40 4.66
C GLU A 273 1.72 -16.77 3.94
N SER A 274 2.13 -17.85 4.61
CA SER A 274 1.96 -19.21 4.10
C SER A 274 0.48 -19.58 3.91
N GLY A 275 -0.41 -19.15 4.82
CA GLY A 275 -1.86 -19.36 4.70
C GLY A 275 -2.51 -18.60 3.54
N MET A 276 -2.00 -17.41 3.22
CA MET A 276 -2.47 -16.60 2.08
C MET A 276 -2.13 -17.23 0.72
N LEU A 277 -1.00 -17.95 0.61
CA LEU A 277 -0.63 -18.69 -0.60
C LEU A 277 -1.55 -19.89 -0.87
N VAL A 278 -2.19 -20.43 0.18
CA VAL A 278 -3.11 -21.58 0.11
C VAL A 278 -4.58 -21.15 0.08
N GLY A 279 -4.85 -19.83 0.02
CA GLY A 279 -6.21 -19.28 -0.08
C GLY A 279 -7.05 -19.37 1.20
N ARG A 280 -6.45 -19.72 2.34
CA ARG A 280 -7.14 -19.77 3.65
C ARG A 280 -6.83 -18.50 4.43
N ARG A 281 -7.74 -17.53 4.37
CA ARG A 281 -7.64 -16.29 5.14
C ARG A 281 -8.41 -16.45 6.46
N GLN A 282 -7.70 -16.47 7.58
CA GLN A 282 -8.30 -16.59 8.91
C GLN A 282 -8.28 -15.22 9.57
N THR A 283 -9.42 -14.53 9.55
CA THR A 283 -9.52 -13.14 9.97
C THR A 283 -9.57 -12.97 11.48
N ASP A 284 -9.99 -13.96 12.27
CA ASP A 284 -10.20 -13.77 13.72
C ASP A 284 -10.06 -15.09 14.52
N LYS A 285 -9.75 -14.98 15.83
CA LYS A 285 -9.64 -16.12 16.76
C LYS A 285 -10.93 -16.92 16.91
N TYR A 286 -12.08 -16.31 16.61
CA TYR A 286 -13.39 -16.95 16.67
C TYR A 286 -13.80 -17.65 15.36
N GLY A 287 -13.02 -17.53 14.28
CA GLY A 287 -13.34 -18.13 12.98
C GLY A 287 -13.11 -19.63 12.87
N ALA A 288 -12.50 -20.27 13.88
CA ALA A 288 -12.17 -21.70 13.87
C ALA A 288 -13.23 -22.61 14.52
N ALA A 289 -14.35 -22.06 15.00
CA ALA A 289 -15.35 -22.79 15.81
C ALA A 289 -16.71 -22.99 15.09
N ARG A 290 -16.69 -23.27 13.78
CA ARG A 290 -17.85 -23.80 13.04
C ARG A 290 -17.43 -24.87 12.06
#